data_AF-A0A2X3ETY2-F1
#
_entry.id   AF-A0A2X3ETY2-F1
#
_cell.length_a   1.000
_cell.length_b   1.000
_cell.length_c   1.000
_cell.angle_alpha   90.00
_cell.angle_beta   90.00
_cell.angle_gamma   90.00
#
_symmetry.space_group_name_H-M   'P 1'
#
loop_
_entity.id
_entity.type
_entity.pdbx_description
1 polymer ?
#
loop_
_entity_poly.entity_id
_entity_poly.type
_entity_poly.pdbx_seq_one_letter_code
_entity_poly.pdbx_strand_id
1 'polypeptide(L)' 'MRFPNQRLAQLFTLLRNETLPQDELAQRLSVSTRTVRADITALIRCWRIWRAVYP' A
#
# COMPACT_ATOMS: atom_id res chain seq x y z
N MET A 1 9.22 -3.29 -9.41
CA MET A 1 9.36 -2.45 -8.19
C MET A 1 9.28 -3.36 -6.98
N ARG A 2 10.35 -3.42 -6.17
CA ARG A 2 10.42 -4.33 -5.01
C ARG A 2 10.15 -3.50 -3.76
N PHE A 3 8.96 -3.66 -3.18
CA PHE A 3 8.65 -3.02 -1.90
C PHE A 3 9.42 -3.73 -0.78
N PRO A 4 9.93 -3.00 0.22
CA PRO A 4 10.64 -3.60 1.34
C PRO A 4 9.74 -4.49 2.21
N ASN A 5 8.43 -4.28 2.16
CA ASN A 5 7.44 -5.11 2.83
C ASN A 5 6.57 -5.82 1.79
N GLN A 6 6.47 -7.14 1.90
CA GLN A 6 5.65 -7.96 1.01
C GLN A 6 4.17 -7.57 1.07
N ARG A 7 3.70 -7.12 2.24
CA ARG A 7 2.37 -6.52 2.44
C ARG A 7 2.13 -5.25 1.62
N LEU A 8 3.12 -4.38 1.52
CA LEU A 8 3.03 -3.16 0.71
C LEU A 8 2.89 -3.50 -0.79
N ALA A 9 3.59 -4.54 -1.25
CA ALA A 9 3.42 -5.05 -2.61
C ALA A 9 2.01 -5.61 -2.85
N GLN A 10 1.46 -6.38 -1.91
CA GLN A 10 0.08 -6.89 -1.99
C GLN A 10 -0.96 -5.76 -1.96
N LEU A 11 -0.81 -4.80 -1.06
CA LEU A 11 -1.70 -3.65 -0.94
C LEU A 11 -1.65 -2.78 -2.21
N PHE A 12 -0.48 -2.61 -2.82
CA PHE A 12 -0.34 -1.95 -4.11
C PHE A 12 -1.04 -2.73 -5.24
N THR A 13 -0.85 -4.05 -5.32
CA THR A 13 -1.52 -4.89 -6.33
C THR A 13 -3.04 -4.85 -6.17
N LEU A 14 -3.55 -4.88 -4.93
CA LEU A 14 -4.97 -4.76 -4.64
C LEU A 14 -5.54 -3.40 -5.08
N LEU A 15 -4.89 -2.30 -4.70
CA LEU A 15 -5.28 -0.95 -5.12
C LEU A 15 -5.15 -0.72 -6.63
N ARG A 16 -4.25 -1.44 -7.31
CA ARG A 16 -4.09 -1.38 -8.77
C ARG A 16 -5.25 -2.01 -9.52
N ASN A 17 -5.88 -3.03 -8.93
CA ASN A 17 -7.02 -3.69 -9.54
C ASN A 17 -8.33 -3.00 -9.16
N GLU A 18 -8.52 -2.66 -7.89
CA GLU A 18 -9.78 -2.10 -7.37
C GLU A 18 -9.51 -1.09 -6.24
N THR A 19 -10.17 0.06 -6.27
CA THR A 19 -10.12 1.04 -5.18
C THR A 19 -10.99 0.57 -4.02
N LEU A 20 -10.37 -0.13 -3.07
CA LEU A 20 -11.03 -0.70 -1.89
C LEU A 20 -10.98 0.24 -0.69
N PRO A 21 -12.03 0.26 0.16
CA PRO A 21 -12.01 0.98 1.42
C PRO A 21 -11.00 0.40 2.42
N GLN A 22 -10.54 1.22 3.38
CA GLN A 22 -9.51 0.82 4.36
C GLN A 22 -9.94 -0.37 5.23
N ASP A 23 -11.24 -0.50 5.51
CA ASP A 23 -11.80 -1.60 6.30
C ASP A 23 -11.72 -2.93 5.54
N GLU A 24 -11.96 -2.93 4.23
CA GLU A 24 -11.77 -4.12 3.40
C GLU A 24 -10.30 -4.51 3.27
N LEU A 25 -9.41 -3.52 3.12
CA LEU A 25 -7.97 -3.77 3.13
C LEU A 25 -7.51 -4.36 4.47
N ALA A 26 -8.08 -3.88 5.58
CA ALA A 26 -7.81 -4.39 6.92
C ALA A 26 -8.24 -5.86 7.06
N GLN A 27 -9.43 -6.21 6.58
CA GLN A 27 -9.90 -7.59 6.56
C GLN A 27 -9.02 -8.49 5.66
N ARG A 28 -8.77 -8.08 4.41
CA ARG A 28 -8.02 -8.90 3.43
C ARG A 28 -6.58 -9.16 3.86
N LEU A 29 -5.95 -8.19 4.52
CA LEU A 29 -4.59 -8.33 5.04
C LEU A 29 -4.55 -8.83 6.49
N SER A 30 -5.71 -9.10 7.10
CA SER A 30 -5.87 -9.50 8.52
C SER A 30 -5.10 -8.60 9.49
N VAL A 31 -5.18 -7.28 9.27
CA VAL A 31 -4.47 -6.26 10.05
C VAL A 31 -5.44 -5.18 10.52
N SER A 32 -5.05 -4.44 11.56
CA SER A 32 -5.85 -3.30 12.01
C SER A 32 -5.87 -2.18 10.97
N THR A 33 -6.94 -1.39 10.94
CA THR A 33 -7.06 -0.16 10.13
C THR A 33 -5.94 0.84 10.42
N ARG A 34 -5.42 0.88 11.66
CA ARG A 34 -4.23 1.70 12.00
C ARG A 34 -2.99 1.24 11.23
N THR A 35 -2.80 -0.06 11.08
CA THR A 35 -1.69 -0.63 10.31
C THR A 35 -1.88 -0.44 8.81
N VAL A 36 -3.11 -0.57 8.31
CA VAL A 36 -3.45 -0.23 6.92
C VAL A 36 -3.13 1.24 6.61
N ARG A 37 -3.48 2.17 7.50
CA ARG A 37 -3.13 3.60 7.35
C ARG A 37 -1.62 3.83 7.30
N ALA A 38 -0.85 3.12 8.13
CA ALA A 38 0.60 3.21 8.11
C ALA A 38 1.18 2.66 6.79
N ASP A 39 0.67 1.52 6.31
CA ASP A 39 1.06 0.91 5.03
C ASP A 39 0.71 1.82 3.85
N ILE A 40 -0.47 2.42 3.82
CA ILE A 40 -0.88 3.39 2.77
C ILE A 40 0.06 4.61 2.80
N THR A 41 0.38 5.13 3.98
CA THR A 41 1.29 6.28 4.12
C THR A 41 2.69 5.92 3.62
N ALA A 42 3.18 4.72 3.94
CA ALA A 42 4.45 4.20 3.46
C ALA A 42 4.43 4.00 1.93
N LEU A 43 3.31 3.53 1.38
CA LEU A 43 3.12 3.31 -0.06
C LEU A 43 3.19 4.64 -0.80
N ILE A 44 2.41 5.64 -0.36
CA ILE A 44 2.40 6.98 -0.94
C ILE A 44 3.79 7.61 -0.88
N ARG A 45 4.49 7.47 0.26
CA ARG A 45 5.86 7.97 0.42
C ARG A 45 6.82 7.28 -0.57
N CYS A 46 6.74 5.96 -0.69
CA CYS A 46 7.58 5.20 -1.61
C CYS A 46 7.30 5.58 -3.07
N TRP A 47 6.03 5.71 -3.44
CA TRP A 47 5.61 6.12 -4.79
C TRP A 47 6.06 7.54 -5.12
N ARG A 48 5.96 8.46 -4.16
CA ARG A 48 6.42 9.85 -4.32
C ARG A 48 7.95 9.93 -4.49
N ILE A 49 8.70 9.14 -3.74
CA ILE A 49 10.17 9.05 -3.90
C ILE A 49 10.50 8.44 -5.27
N TRP A 50 9.83 7.36 -5.67
CA TRP A 50 10.05 6.73 -6.97
C TRP A 50 9.74 7.66 -8.15
N ARG A 51 8.63 8.40 -8.08
CA ARG A 51 8.23 9.39 -9.08
C ARG A 51 9.21 10.56 -9.17
N ALA A 52 9.98 10.82 -8.11
CA ALA A 52 11.06 11.81 -8.14
C ALA A 52 12.38 11.26 -8.70
N VAL A 53 12.56 9.94 -8.73
CA VAL A 53 13.79 9.26 -9.18
C VAL A 53 13.70 8.79 -10.64
N TYR A 54 12.50 8.59 -11.19
CA TYR A 54 12.28 8.21 -12.59
C TYR A 54 11.25 9.17 -13.24
N PRO A 55 11.71 10.14 -14.06
CA PRO A 55 10.84 10.93 -14.94
C PRO A 55 10.38 10.16 -16.19
#